data_AF-A0A498SC83-F1
#
_entry.id   AF-A0A498SC83-F1
#
_cell.length_a   1.000
_cell.length_b   1.000
_cell.length_c   1.000
_cell.angle_alpha   90.00
_cell.angle_beta   90.00
_cell.angle_gamma   90.00
#
_symmetry.space_group_name_H-M   'P 1'
#
loop_
_entity.id
_entity.type
_entity.pdbx_description
1 polymer ?
#
loop_
_entity_poly.entity_id
_entity_poly.type
_entity_poly.pdbx_seq_one_letter_code
_entity_poly.pdbx_strand_id
1 'polypeptide(L)'
;MADRLTQLQDLVNELANLMCNSIGVLRLTAPSCDFNGTSKALEEEENCGLFAATIAHTAKDIEILIDSLPIDEPAASNSEIDSSLLRMDEHRHRAARELEQAVIDGEELIKKIQKALAEIARVQMLSRPFI
;
A
#
# COMPACT_ATOMS: atom_id res chain seq x y z
N MET A 1 -5.52 4.28 -1.81
CA MET A 1 -4.12 3.99 -1.49
C MET A 1 -3.46 5.31 -1.17
N ALA A 2 -3.32 5.62 0.12
CA ALA A 2 -2.59 6.82 0.56
C ALA A 2 -1.09 6.55 0.42
N ASP A 3 -0.35 7.50 -0.13
CA ASP A 3 1.11 7.47 -0.12
C ASP A 3 1.62 7.44 1.33
N ARG A 4 2.84 6.95 1.56
CA ARG A 4 3.45 6.84 2.90
C ARG A 4 3.50 8.20 3.61
N LEU A 5 3.72 9.27 2.87
CA LEU A 5 3.69 10.63 3.42
C LEU A 5 2.28 11.04 3.88
N THR A 6 1.25 10.69 3.12
CA THR A 6 -0.15 10.92 3.51
C THR A 6 -0.51 10.08 4.73
N GLN A 7 -0.09 8.82 4.79
CA GLN A 7 -0.30 7.97 5.97
C GLN A 7 0.35 8.57 7.23
N LEU A 8 1.55 9.16 7.09
CA LEU A 8 2.24 9.81 8.20
C LEU A 8 1.45 11.02 8.70
N GLN A 9 0.93 11.83 7.79
CA GLN A 9 0.07 12.97 8.13
C GLN A 9 -1.19 12.53 8.88
N ASP A 10 -1.84 11.45 8.42
CA ASP A 10 -3.05 10.92 9.04
C ASP A 10 -2.77 10.42 10.48
N LEU A 11 -1.69 9.65 10.67
CA LEU A 11 -1.30 9.12 11.98
C LEU A 11 -0.89 10.22 12.97
N VAL A 12 -0.18 11.25 12.50
CA VAL A 12 0.19 12.40 13.35
C VAL A 12 -1.06 13.16 13.79
N ASN A 13 -2.03 13.35 12.88
CA ASN A 13 -3.29 14.00 13.21
C ASN A 13 -4.13 13.14 14.17
N GLU A 14 -4.15 11.83 13.99
CA GLU A 14 -4.78 10.88 14.91
C GLU A 14 -4.14 10.93 16.30
N LEU A 15 -2.81 10.93 16.40
CA LEU A 15 -2.08 11.03 17.65
C LEU A 15 -2.44 12.34 18.40
N ALA A 16 -2.49 13.46 17.69
CA ALA A 16 -2.89 14.74 18.26
C ALA A 16 -4.33 14.72 18.80
N ASN A 17 -5.25 14.09 18.07
CA ASN A 17 -6.63 13.90 18.51
C ASN A 17 -6.70 13.01 19.76
N LEU A 18 -5.97 11.90 19.80
CA LEU A 18 -5.91 11.01 20.96
C LEU A 18 -5.39 11.75 22.20
N MET A 19 -4.34 12.55 22.08
CA MET A 19 -3.81 13.36 23.18
C MET A 19 -4.81 14.42 23.67
N CYS A 20 -5.52 15.11 22.77
CA CYS A 20 -6.50 16.12 23.18
C CYS A 20 -7.77 15.50 23.78
N ASN A 21 -8.28 14.43 23.17
CA ASN A 21 -9.50 13.77 23.61
C ASN A 21 -9.29 13.04 24.94
N SER A 22 -8.15 12.37 25.13
CA SER A 22 -7.80 11.72 26.40
C SER A 22 -7.81 12.71 27.56
N ILE A 23 -7.18 13.87 27.39
CA ILE A 23 -7.21 14.94 28.41
C ILE A 23 -8.64 15.41 28.70
N GLY A 24 -9.48 15.55 27.67
CA GLY A 24 -10.88 15.94 27.81
C GLY A 24 -11.69 14.93 28.62
N VAL A 25 -11.58 13.65 28.26
CA VAL A 25 -12.28 12.55 28.93
C VAL A 25 -11.78 12.39 30.37
N LEU A 26 -10.47 12.33 30.59
CA LEU A 26 -9.90 12.12 31.93
C LEU A 26 -10.25 13.27 32.89
N ARG A 27 -10.35 14.52 32.41
CA ARG A 27 -10.82 15.64 33.24
C ARG A 27 -12.30 15.56 33.56
N LEU A 28 -13.12 15.05 32.65
CA LEU A 28 -14.56 14.91 32.86
C LEU A 28 -14.89 13.76 33.83
N THR A 29 -14.12 12.67 33.76
CA THR A 29 -14.34 11.46 34.57
C THR A 29 -13.54 11.44 35.86
N ALA A 30 -12.68 12.45 36.10
CA ALA A 30 -11.84 12.53 37.29
C ALA A 30 -12.67 12.49 38.58
N PRO A 31 -12.47 11.49 39.45
CA PRO A 31 -13.11 11.46 40.76
C PRO A 31 -12.55 12.56 41.67
N SER A 32 -13.34 12.98 42.66
CA SER A 32 -12.84 13.85 43.73
C SER A 32 -11.81 13.09 44.57
N CYS A 33 -10.64 13.67 44.79
CA CYS A 33 -9.59 13.11 45.64
C CYS A 33 -9.43 13.94 46.91
N ASP A 34 -9.19 13.26 48.03
CA ASP A 34 -8.80 13.89 49.28
C ASP A 34 -7.35 14.38 49.21
N PHE A 35 -7.04 15.50 49.86
CA PHE A 35 -5.70 16.11 49.83
C PHE A 35 -4.58 15.22 50.40
N ASN A 36 -4.92 14.21 51.20
CA ASN A 36 -3.97 13.44 51.99
C ASN A 36 -3.91 11.94 51.63
N GLY A 37 -4.56 11.51 50.54
CA GLY A 37 -4.57 10.11 50.11
C GLY A 37 -5.01 9.88 48.67
N THR A 38 -4.56 8.77 48.08
CA THR A 38 -5.01 8.30 46.77
C THR A 38 -6.43 7.73 46.90
N SER A 39 -7.38 8.25 46.14
CA SER A 39 -8.75 7.71 46.11
C SER A 39 -8.74 6.36 45.38
N LYS A 40 -9.35 5.32 45.97
CA LYS A 40 -9.54 4.01 45.30
C LYS A 40 -10.25 4.14 43.94
N ALA A 41 -11.11 5.15 43.80
CA ALA A 41 -11.79 5.45 42.54
C ALA A 41 -10.83 5.85 41.40
N LEU A 42 -9.62 6.33 41.73
CA LEU A 42 -8.58 6.63 40.74
C LEU A 42 -7.83 5.37 40.30
N GLU A 43 -7.72 4.36 41.17
CA GLU A 43 -7.08 3.07 40.86
C GLU A 43 -7.98 2.18 39.99
N GLU A 44 -9.30 2.36 40.08
CA GLU A 44 -10.31 1.70 39.24
C GLU A 44 -10.50 2.37 37.86
N GLU A 45 -9.79 3.47 37.59
CA GLU A 45 -9.89 4.21 36.33
C GLU A 45 -9.08 3.51 35.22
N GLU A 46 -9.80 2.90 34.27
CA GLU A 46 -9.19 2.12 33.18
C GLU A 46 -8.82 2.96 31.94
N ASN A 47 -9.48 4.12 31.72
CA ASN A 47 -9.27 4.92 30.52
C ASN A 47 -7.84 5.49 30.45
N CYS A 48 -7.22 5.78 31.59
CA CYS A 48 -5.86 6.29 31.66
C CYS A 48 -4.86 5.29 31.07
N GLY A 49 -5.02 4.01 31.43
CA GLY A 49 -4.23 2.91 30.86
C GLY A 49 -4.53 2.69 29.38
N LEU A 50 -5.80 2.73 29.00
CA LEU A 50 -6.22 2.57 27.60
C LEU A 50 -5.65 3.67 26.70
N PHE A 51 -5.81 4.95 27.08
CA PHE A 51 -5.27 6.08 26.32
C PHE A 51 -3.74 6.03 26.26
N ALA A 52 -3.06 5.70 27.36
CA ALA A 52 -1.61 5.56 27.35
C ALA A 52 -1.14 4.47 26.37
N ALA A 53 -1.81 3.31 26.37
CA ALA A 53 -1.50 2.21 25.46
C ALA A 53 -1.74 2.60 23.99
N THR A 54 -2.88 3.23 23.68
CA THR A 54 -3.20 3.65 22.31
C THR A 54 -2.24 4.74 21.82
N ILE A 55 -1.95 5.76 22.64
CA ILE A 55 -0.99 6.82 22.30
C ILE A 55 0.40 6.22 22.02
N ALA A 56 0.87 5.31 22.88
CA ALA A 56 2.16 4.64 22.69
C ALA A 56 2.20 3.80 21.42
N HIS A 57 1.12 3.09 21.11
CA HIS A 57 1.00 2.30 19.88
C HIS A 57 1.03 3.20 18.63
N THR A 58 0.20 4.23 18.57
CA THR A 58 0.16 5.17 17.44
C THR A 58 1.51 5.89 17.25
N ALA A 59 2.18 6.26 18.35
CA ALA A 59 3.53 6.83 18.27
C ALA A 59 4.55 5.83 17.70
N LYS A 60 4.45 4.55 18.06
CA LYS A 60 5.33 3.51 17.51
C LYS A 60 5.05 3.23 16.03
N ASP A 61 3.78 3.26 15.62
CA ASP A 61 3.40 3.12 14.21
C ASP A 61 3.99 4.27 13.37
N ILE A 62 3.99 5.49 13.89
CA ILE A 62 4.63 6.66 13.26
C ILE A 62 6.13 6.42 13.09
N GLU A 63 6.82 5.93 14.13
CA GLU A 63 8.25 5.61 14.08
C GLU A 63 8.56 4.57 12.99
N ILE A 64 7.83 3.45 12.99
CA ILE A 64 7.99 2.38 11.99
C ILE A 64 7.72 2.91 10.58
N LEU A 65 6.72 3.78 10.43
CA LEU A 65 6.39 4.38 9.14
C LEU A 65 7.51 5.28 8.64
N ILE A 66 8.13 6.08 9.52
CA ILE A 66 9.29 6.92 9.21
C ILE A 66 10.47 6.04 8.76
N ASP A 67 10.76 4.97 9.49
CA ASP A 67 11.84 4.03 9.15
C ASP A 67 11.60 3.32 7.80
N SER A 68 10.34 3.21 7.38
CA SER A 68 9.96 2.61 6.10
C SER A 68 9.97 3.59 4.92
N LEU A 69 10.22 4.88 5.16
CA LEU A 69 10.29 5.85 4.09
C LEU A 69 11.51 5.55 3.20
N PRO A 70 11.35 5.59 1.87
CA PRO A 70 12.47 5.48 0.95
C PRO A 70 13.24 6.81 0.95
N ILE A 71 13.87 7.14 2.08
CA ILE A 71 14.88 8.19 2.16
C ILE A 71 16.19 7.47 1.88
N ASP A 72 16.52 7.34 0.60
CA ASP A 72 17.89 7.04 0.24
C ASP A 72 18.78 8.08 0.94
N GLU A 73 19.94 7.65 1.45
CA GLU A 73 20.96 8.54 1.99
C GLU A 73 21.07 9.81 1.13
N PRO A 74 21.33 11.00 1.71
CA PRO A 74 21.38 12.27 0.99
C PRO A 74 22.51 12.38 -0.05
N ALA A 75 23.08 11.25 -0.47
CA ALA A 75 24.18 11.08 -1.41
C ALA A 75 23.72 10.90 -2.87
N ALA A 76 22.48 10.47 -3.16
CA ALA A 76 21.97 10.51 -4.51
C ALA A 76 21.62 11.96 -4.85
N SER A 77 22.59 12.73 -5.36
CA SER A 77 22.32 14.04 -5.93
C SER A 77 21.10 13.96 -6.86
N ASN A 78 20.25 14.98 -6.94
CA ASN A 78 19.06 14.96 -7.83
C ASN A 78 19.41 14.49 -9.26
N SER A 79 20.64 14.74 -9.72
CA SER A 79 21.19 14.23 -10.97
C SER A 79 21.26 12.70 -11.09
N GLU A 80 21.57 11.99 -10.01
CA GLU A 80 21.62 10.52 -10.00
C GLU A 80 20.22 9.92 -10.09
N ILE A 81 19.26 10.50 -9.37
CA ILE A 81 17.84 10.14 -9.45
C ILE A 81 17.33 10.37 -10.87
N ASP A 82 17.57 11.54 -11.45
CA ASP A 82 17.18 11.86 -12.83
C ASP A 82 17.80 10.88 -13.83
N SER A 83 19.08 10.52 -13.65
CA SER A 83 19.76 9.55 -14.51
C SER A 83 19.18 8.14 -14.38
N SER A 84 18.77 7.74 -13.17
CA SER A 84 18.12 6.46 -12.89
C SER A 84 16.74 6.41 -13.54
N LEU A 85 15.96 7.50 -13.44
CA LEU A 85 14.65 7.62 -14.08
C LEU A 85 14.75 7.52 -15.60
N LEU A 86 15.72 8.19 -16.22
CA LEU A 86 15.96 8.10 -17.66
C LEU A 86 16.31 6.67 -18.10
N ARG A 87 17.17 5.98 -17.34
CA ARG A 87 17.51 4.57 -17.61
C ARG A 87 16.28 3.68 -17.47
N MET A 88 15.48 3.87 -16.43
CA MET A 88 14.24 3.11 -16.24
C MET A 88 13.26 3.34 -17.41
N ASP A 89 13.12 4.57 -17.88
CA ASP A 89 12.24 4.87 -19.01
C ASP A 89 12.71 4.21 -20.31
N GLU A 90 14.03 4.19 -20.55
CA GLU A 90 14.60 3.48 -21.70
C GLU A 90 14.37 1.97 -21.60
N HIS A 91 14.58 1.37 -20.43
CA HIS A 91 14.27 -0.04 -20.18
C HIS A 91 12.79 -0.36 -20.41
N ARG A 92 11.90 0.51 -19.94
CA ARG A 92 10.46 0.38 -20.18
C ARG A 92 10.12 0.42 -21.66
N HIS A 93 10.69 1.34 -22.42
CA HIS A 93 10.47 1.44 -23.86
C HIS A 93 10.99 0.21 -24.62
N ARG A 94 12.15 -0.33 -24.23
CA ARG A 94 12.68 -1.57 -24.83
C ARG A 94 11.76 -2.77 -24.55
N ALA A 95 11.37 -2.96 -23.29
CA ALA A 95 10.46 -4.03 -22.89
C ALA A 95 9.10 -3.93 -23.60
N ALA A 96 8.57 -2.71 -23.78
CA ALA A 96 7.33 -2.50 -24.53
C ALA A 96 7.44 -2.91 -25.99
N ARG A 97 8.55 -2.59 -26.67
CA ARG A 97 8.80 -3.01 -28.06
C ARG A 97 8.97 -4.52 -28.20
N GLU A 98 9.69 -5.14 -27.27
CA GLU A 98 9.84 -6.60 -27.25
C GLU A 98 8.49 -7.30 -27.07
N LEU A 99 7.64 -6.76 -26.19
CA LEU A 99 6.28 -7.25 -26.01
C LEU A 99 5.43 -7.07 -27.27
N GLU A 100 5.51 -5.91 -27.93
CA GLU A 100 4.77 -5.64 -29.17
C GLU A 100 5.16 -6.63 -30.28
N GLN A 101 6.46 -6.89 -30.46
CA GLN A 101 6.92 -7.88 -31.44
C GLN A 101 6.42 -9.29 -31.09
N ALA A 102 6.51 -9.69 -29.82
CA ALA A 102 6.02 -10.99 -29.38
C ALA A 102 4.51 -11.16 -29.61
N VAL A 103 3.72 -10.08 -29.45
CA VAL A 103 2.28 -10.08 -29.75
C VAL A 103 2.04 -10.26 -31.24
N ILE A 104 2.75 -9.53 -32.10
CA ILE A 104 2.63 -9.64 -33.57
C ILE A 104 2.94 -11.08 -34.02
N ASP A 105 4.04 -11.64 -33.54
CA ASP A 105 4.45 -13.01 -33.88
C ASP A 105 3.41 -14.03 -33.39
N GLY A 106 2.87 -13.82 -32.18
CA GLY A 106 1.80 -14.62 -31.61
C GLY A 106 0.51 -14.58 -32.43
N GLU A 107 0.09 -13.40 -32.88
CA GLU A 107 -1.08 -13.23 -33.73
C GLU A 107 -0.93 -13.91 -35.09
N GLU A 108 0.26 -13.85 -35.70
CA GLU A 108 0.54 -14.53 -36.96
C GLU A 108 0.44 -16.06 -36.80
N LEU A 109 0.98 -16.58 -35.69
CA LEU A 109 0.89 -18.01 -35.37
C LEU A 109 -0.57 -18.44 -35.17
N ILE A 110 -1.37 -17.64 -34.46
CA ILE A 110 -2.81 -17.89 -34.27
C ILE A 110 -3.53 -17.95 -35.62
N LYS A 111 -3.24 -17.03 -36.55
CA LYS A 111 -3.84 -17.06 -37.91
C LYS A 111 -3.50 -18.36 -38.66
N LYS A 112 -2.26 -18.84 -38.54
CA LYS A 112 -1.83 -20.12 -39.15
C LYS A 112 -2.59 -21.30 -38.55
N ILE A 113 -2.72 -21.35 -37.23
CA ILE A 113 -3.46 -22.40 -36.51
C ILE A 113 -4.94 -22.38 -36.91
N GLN A 114 -5.56 -21.21 -36.95
CA GLN A 114 -6.97 -21.05 -37.38
C GLN A 114 -7.19 -21.55 -38.81
N LYS A 115 -6.27 -21.24 -39.73
CA LYS A 115 -6.34 -21.73 -41.12
C LYS A 115 -6.23 -23.26 -41.20
N ALA A 116 -5.31 -23.85 -40.44
CA ALA A 116 -5.16 -25.30 -40.38
C ALA A 116 -6.41 -26.00 -39.80
N LEU A 117 -6.97 -25.44 -38.72
CA LEU A 117 -8.22 -25.93 -38.12
C LEU A 117 -9.40 -25.84 -39.09
N ALA A 118 -9.53 -24.74 -39.82
CA ALA A 118 -10.58 -24.57 -40.83
C ALA A 118 -10.48 -25.61 -41.95
N GLU A 119 -9.26 -25.92 -42.39
CA GLU A 119 -9.03 -26.94 -43.42
C GLU A 119 -9.37 -28.36 -42.91
N ILE A 120 -8.98 -28.69 -41.68
CA ILE A 120 -9.37 -29.95 -41.03
C ILE A 120 -10.90 -30.06 -40.95
N ALA A 121 -11.58 -29.01 -40.49
CA ALA A 121 -13.03 -28.98 -40.42
C ALA A 121 -13.67 -29.17 -41.80
N ARG A 122 -13.14 -28.51 -42.84
CA ARG A 122 -13.61 -28.66 -44.23
C ARG A 122 -13.48 -30.10 -44.73
N VAL A 123 -12.32 -30.73 -44.54
CA VAL A 123 -12.09 -32.12 -44.95
C VAL A 123 -13.03 -33.07 -44.21
N GLN A 124 -13.24 -32.87 -42.90
CA GLN A 124 -14.18 -33.68 -42.12
C GLN A 124 -15.62 -33.54 -42.60
N MET A 125 -16.06 -32.34 -42.99
CA MET A 125 -17.39 -32.13 -43.56
C MET A 125 -17.55 -32.83 -44.92
N LEU A 126 -16.54 -32.77 -45.79
CA LEU A 126 -16.58 -33.41 -47.11
C LEU A 126 -16.43 -34.94 -47.05
N SER A 127 -15.81 -35.45 -45.99
CA SER A 127 -15.60 -36.89 -45.78
C SER A 127 -16.79 -37.57 -45.09
N ARG A 128 -17.83 -36.82 -44.71
CA ARG A 128 -19.04 -37.41 -44.16
C ARG A 128 -19.81 -38.15 -45.27
N PRO A 129 -20.10 -39.45 -45.12
CA PRO A 129 -20.95 -40.15 -46.06
C PRO A 129 -22.37 -39.56 -46.03
N PHE A 130 -22.95 -39.35 -47.20
CA PHE A 130 -24.38 -39.05 -47.34
C PHE A 130 -25.16 -40.28 -46.86
N ILE A 131 -25.93 -40.12 -45.78
CA ILE A 131 -27.01 -41.03 -45.37
C ILE A 131 -28.27 -40.58 -46.08
#